data_AF-A0A816BJC1-F1
#
_entry.id   AF-A0A816BJC1-F1
#
_cell.length_a   1.000
_cell.length_b   1.000
_cell.length_c   1.000
_cell.angle_alpha   90.00
_cell.angle_beta   90.00
_cell.angle_gamma   90.00
#
_symmetry.space_group_name_H-M   'P 1'
#
loop_
_entity.id
_entity.type
_entity.pdbx_description
1 polymer ?
#
loop_
_entity_poly.entity_id
_entity_poly.type
_entity_poly.pdbx_seq_one_letter_code
_entity_poly.pdbx_strand_id
1 'polypeptide(L)'
;MISLDWFLDKVEVINMDTNETISFPCNRWLASSFNQPKFRPTANWNSNGITFANQSIVGQYPSTIFVSMNNTIYVTNPEKNTIVIWQEESVNPTKIISSNFKQPLSLFVTSNGDIYIDDGHENGRVQRWNAATSTFVTVMNVNSSCA
;
A
#
# COMPACT_ATOMS: atom_id res chain seq x y z
N MET A 1 -16.83 16.60 -22.26
CA MET A 1 -17.45 16.74 -20.93
C MET A 1 -16.49 17.57 -20.10
N ILE A 2 -16.86 18.80 -19.72
CA ILE A 2 -15.97 19.75 -19.04
C ILE A 2 -16.12 19.49 -17.53
N SER A 3 -15.05 19.05 -16.85
CA SER A 3 -15.03 19.04 -15.37
C SER A 3 -14.72 20.45 -14.90
N LEU A 4 -15.67 21.09 -14.22
CA LEU A 4 -15.44 22.33 -13.49
C LEU A 4 -14.94 21.96 -12.10
N ASP A 5 -13.62 21.83 -11.96
CA ASP A 5 -12.99 21.65 -10.66
C ASP A 5 -13.04 22.99 -9.89
N TRP A 6 -13.16 22.94 -8.55
CA TRP A 6 -13.19 24.14 -7.69
C TRP A 6 -11.81 24.41 -7.07
N PHE A 7 -11.19 25.51 -7.48
CA PHE A 7 -9.95 26.02 -6.91
C PHE A 7 -10.27 26.92 -5.71
N LEU A 8 -9.74 26.58 -4.53
CA LEU A 8 -9.86 27.43 -3.35
C LEU A 8 -8.54 28.14 -3.09
N ASP A 9 -8.52 29.44 -3.38
CA ASP A 9 -7.36 30.31 -3.15
C ASP A 9 -7.13 30.53 -1.65
N LYS A 10 -8.20 30.87 -0.91
CA LYS A 10 -8.17 31.08 0.55
C LYS A 10 -9.52 30.83 1.21
N VAL A 11 -9.50 30.55 2.51
CA VAL A 11 -10.67 30.55 3.41
C VAL A 11 -10.63 31.81 4.24
N GLU A 12 -11.75 32.53 4.32
CA GLU A 12 -11.89 33.69 5.20
C GLU A 12 -12.80 33.33 6.37
N VAL A 13 -12.31 33.57 7.59
CA VAL A 13 -13.07 33.41 8.82
C VAL A 13 -13.36 34.79 9.38
N ILE A 14 -14.64 35.12 9.52
CA ILE A 14 -15.09 36.42 10.03
C ILE A 14 -15.55 36.22 11.47
N ASN A 15 -14.96 36.97 12.41
CA ASN A 15 -15.49 37.09 13.75
C ASN A 15 -16.71 38.01 13.71
N MET A 16 -17.91 37.50 13.99
CA MET A 16 -19.14 38.28 13.88
C MET A 16 -19.31 39.36 14.97
N ASP A 17 -18.60 39.23 16.10
CA ASP A 17 -18.68 40.19 17.21
C ASP A 17 -17.77 41.40 16.98
N THR A 18 -16.59 41.19 16.37
CA THR A 18 -15.61 42.25 16.08
C THR A 18 -15.60 42.69 14.62
N ASN A 19 -16.27 41.94 13.74
CA ASN A 19 -16.25 42.08 12.29
C ASN A 19 -14.84 42.01 11.67
N GLU A 20 -13.89 41.38 12.38
CA GLU A 20 -12.54 41.14 11.88
C GLU A 20 -12.50 39.86 11.01
N THR A 21 -11.78 39.94 9.89
CA THR A 21 -11.63 38.82 8.95
C THR A 21 -10.19 38.29 8.95
N ILE A 22 -10.04 36.99 9.18
CA ILE A 22 -8.76 36.27 9.08
C ILE A 22 -8.75 35.43 7.81
N SER A 23 -7.75 35.62 6.96
CA SER A 23 -7.56 34.85 5.71
C SER A 23 -6.55 33.71 5.90
N PHE A 24 -6.94 32.49 5.54
CA PHE A 24 -6.08 31.31 5.49
C PHE A 24 -5.85 30.91 4.03
N PRO A 25 -4.65 31.12 3.45
CA PRO A 25 -4.37 30.71 2.08
C PRO A 25 -4.43 29.18 1.97
N CYS A 26 -5.18 28.67 1.00
CA CYS A 26 -5.33 27.25 0.72
C CYS A 26 -4.55 26.82 -0.51
N ASN A 27 -4.58 27.62 -1.59
CA ASN A 27 -3.93 27.33 -2.87
C ASN A 27 -4.16 25.89 -3.37
N ARG A 28 -5.35 25.34 -3.12
CA ARG A 28 -5.62 23.91 -3.28
C ARG A 28 -6.95 23.65 -3.95
N TRP A 29 -6.96 22.66 -4.83
CA TRP A 29 -8.18 22.15 -5.45
C TRP A 29 -8.84 21.15 -4.48
N LEU A 30 -10.15 21.29 -4.25
CA LEU A 30 -10.93 20.42 -3.35
C LEU A 30 -11.53 19.18 -4.05
N ALA A 31 -11.22 18.97 -5.33
CA ALA A 31 -11.77 17.86 -6.10
C ALA A 31 -11.32 16.48 -5.57
N SER A 32 -12.17 15.48 -5.77
CA SER A 32 -12.18 14.12 -5.21
C SER A 32 -11.01 13.19 -5.61
N SER A 33 -9.93 13.74 -6.17
CA SER A 33 -8.85 12.99 -6.81
C SER A 33 -7.55 12.93 -6.01
N PHE A 34 -7.60 12.99 -4.66
CA PHE A 34 -6.38 12.79 -3.84
C PHE A 34 -5.74 11.42 -4.04
N ASN A 35 -6.53 10.41 -4.41
CA ASN A 35 -6.06 9.05 -4.69
C ASN A 35 -6.16 8.67 -6.17
N GLN A 36 -6.43 9.62 -7.08
CA GLN A 36 -6.30 9.32 -8.51
C GLN A 36 -4.86 9.60 -8.95
N PRO A 37 -4.16 8.58 -9.50
CA PRO A 37 -2.86 8.82 -10.10
C PRO A 37 -3.02 9.80 -11.27
N LYS A 38 -2.37 10.96 -11.18
CA LYS A 38 -2.24 11.90 -12.30
C LYS A 38 -1.10 11.42 -13.19
N PHE A 39 -1.44 10.65 -14.23
CA PHE A 39 -0.48 10.23 -15.22
C PHE A 39 -0.04 11.42 -16.11
N ARG A 40 1.19 11.39 -16.62
CA ARG A 40 1.61 12.34 -17.66
C ARG A 40 0.72 12.16 -18.90
N PRO A 41 0.39 13.21 -19.67
CA PRO A 41 -0.36 13.06 -20.92
C PRO A 41 0.30 12.11 -21.94
N THR A 42 1.61 11.88 -21.80
CA THR A 42 2.41 10.94 -22.61
C THR A 42 2.53 9.55 -22.00
N ALA A 43 1.74 9.22 -20.96
CA ALA A 43 1.73 7.89 -20.37
C ALA A 43 1.02 6.94 -21.33
N ASN A 44 1.78 5.97 -21.86
CA ASN A 44 1.29 4.98 -22.79
C ASN A 44 1.39 3.61 -22.12
N TRP A 45 0.38 2.76 -22.30
CA TRP A 45 0.52 1.35 -21.96
C TRP A 45 1.57 0.71 -22.86
N ASN A 46 2.48 -0.07 -22.28
CA ASN A 46 3.32 -0.96 -23.06
C ASN A 46 2.44 -2.11 -23.59
N SER A 47 2.26 -2.20 -24.91
CA SER A 47 1.48 -3.26 -25.55
C SER A 47 2.06 -4.66 -25.29
N ASN A 48 3.35 -4.74 -24.97
CA ASN A 48 4.07 -5.96 -24.63
C ASN A 48 4.16 -6.13 -23.11
N GLY A 49 3.05 -5.94 -22.39
CA GLY A 49 3.00 -6.04 -20.92
C GLY A 49 3.78 -7.24 -20.38
N ILE A 50 4.41 -7.07 -19.23
CA ILE A 50 5.27 -8.09 -18.63
C ILE A 50 4.47 -8.99 -17.68
N THR A 51 4.75 -10.30 -17.70
CA THR A 51 4.26 -11.25 -16.70
C THR A 51 5.43 -11.64 -15.80
N PHE A 52 5.41 -11.19 -14.54
CA PHE A 52 6.47 -11.46 -13.55
C PHE A 52 6.07 -12.50 -12.49
N ALA A 53 4.81 -12.93 -12.49
CA ALA A 53 4.26 -13.88 -11.54
C ALA A 53 3.31 -14.87 -12.24
N ASN A 54 3.30 -16.11 -11.76
CA ASN A 54 2.38 -17.17 -12.16
C ASN A 54 2.05 -18.05 -10.96
N GLN A 55 1.15 -19.02 -11.14
CA GLN A 55 0.72 -19.94 -10.07
C GLN A 55 1.90 -20.67 -9.39
N SER A 56 2.95 -21.04 -10.11
CA SER A 56 4.11 -21.71 -9.52
C SER A 56 4.91 -20.80 -8.56
N ILE A 57 4.87 -19.49 -8.79
CA ILE A 57 5.58 -18.48 -7.99
C ILE A 57 4.71 -18.01 -6.81
N VAL A 58 3.48 -17.55 -7.08
CA VAL A 58 2.62 -16.89 -6.06
C VAL A 58 1.49 -17.78 -5.52
N GLY A 59 1.40 -19.03 -5.96
CA GLY A 59 0.35 -19.97 -5.54
C GLY A 59 -0.94 -19.80 -6.33
N GLN A 60 -1.93 -20.65 -6.04
CA GLN A 60 -3.23 -20.64 -6.74
C GLN A 60 -4.11 -19.45 -6.37
N TYR A 61 -3.99 -18.94 -5.14
CA TYR A 61 -4.87 -17.90 -4.59
C TYR A 61 -4.06 -16.77 -3.94
N PRO A 62 -3.30 -15.97 -4.72
CA PRO A 62 -2.66 -14.79 -4.18
C PRO A 62 -3.72 -13.80 -3.68
N SER A 63 -3.54 -13.30 -2.47
CA SER A 63 -4.53 -12.49 -1.75
C SER A 63 -4.18 -11.00 -1.69
N THR A 64 -2.90 -10.65 -1.88
CA THR A 64 -2.45 -9.26 -1.81
C THR A 64 -1.33 -8.93 -2.79
N ILE A 65 -1.24 -7.65 -3.16
CA ILE A 65 -0.10 -7.04 -3.82
C ILE A 65 0.14 -5.66 -3.20
N PHE A 66 1.39 -5.37 -2.88
CA PHE A 66 1.82 -4.05 -2.45
C PHE A 66 2.98 -3.59 -3.32
N VAL A 67 2.93 -2.33 -3.76
CA VAL A 67 4.00 -1.71 -4.54
C VAL A 67 4.50 -0.49 -3.76
N SER A 68 5.77 -0.49 -3.41
CA SER A 68 6.40 0.60 -2.65
C SER A 68 6.85 1.75 -3.56
N MET A 69 7.22 2.89 -2.95
CA MET A 69 7.72 4.08 -3.67
C MET A 69 9.03 3.86 -4.44
N ASN A 70 9.79 2.82 -4.08
CA ASN A 70 11.02 2.38 -4.76
C ASN A 70 10.75 1.23 -5.76
N ASN A 71 9.55 1.16 -6.34
CA ASN A 71 9.15 0.16 -7.34
C ASN A 71 9.38 -1.30 -6.91
N THR A 72 9.37 -1.59 -5.61
CA THR A 72 9.46 -2.96 -5.11
C THR A 72 8.07 -3.54 -4.95
N ILE A 73 7.85 -4.72 -5.53
CA ILE A 73 6.58 -5.45 -5.47
C ILE A 73 6.67 -6.51 -4.39
N TYR A 74 5.65 -6.58 -3.53
CA TYR A 74 5.51 -7.55 -2.46
C TYR A 74 4.17 -8.28 -2.63
N VAL A 75 4.20 -9.60 -2.60
CA VAL A 75 3.02 -10.46 -2.77
C VAL A 75 3.04 -11.51 -1.68
N THR A 76 1.90 -11.76 -1.03
CA THR A 76 1.76 -12.93 -0.16
C THR A 76 1.48 -14.17 -1.00
N ASN A 77 2.05 -15.29 -0.60
CA ASN A 77 1.70 -16.61 -1.08
C ASN A 77 1.08 -17.40 0.09
N PRO A 78 -0.27 -17.42 0.21
CA PRO A 78 -0.96 -18.09 1.31
C PRO A 78 -0.75 -19.60 1.31
N GLU A 79 -0.56 -20.21 0.15
CA GLU A 79 -0.37 -21.66 -0.01
C GLU A 79 0.99 -22.11 0.54
N LYS A 80 2.04 -21.31 0.29
CA LYS A 80 3.41 -21.60 0.74
C LYS A 80 3.78 -20.91 2.05
N ASN A 81 2.89 -20.09 2.63
CA ASN A 81 3.16 -19.28 3.82
C ASN A 81 4.41 -18.39 3.65
N THR A 82 4.53 -17.71 2.50
CA THR A 82 5.68 -16.84 2.19
C THR A 82 5.27 -15.46 1.70
N ILE A 83 6.24 -14.55 1.74
CA ILE A 83 6.22 -13.25 1.06
C ILE A 83 7.19 -13.34 -0.12
N VAL A 84 6.72 -13.03 -1.31
CA VAL A 84 7.52 -13.02 -2.55
C VAL A 84 7.76 -11.56 -2.95
N ILE A 85 9.02 -11.21 -3.23
CA ILE A 85 9.44 -9.83 -3.43
C ILE A 85 10.23 -9.69 -4.74
N TRP A 86 9.88 -8.70 -5.55
CA TRP A 86 10.59 -8.29 -6.76
C TRP A 86 11.10 -6.86 -6.59
N GLN A 87 12.41 -6.66 -6.73
CA GLN A 87 13.00 -5.33 -6.87
C GLN A 87 12.79 -4.81 -8.29
N GLU A 88 13.01 -3.51 -8.47
CA GLU A 88 12.87 -2.79 -9.75
C GLU A 88 13.59 -3.52 -10.89
N GLU A 89 12.96 -3.53 -12.08
CA GLU A 89 13.41 -4.21 -13.31
C GLU A 89 13.56 -5.75 -13.23
N SER A 90 13.25 -6.40 -12.11
CA SER A 90 13.34 -7.86 -12.00
C SER A 90 12.05 -8.56 -12.43
N VAL A 91 12.16 -9.48 -13.40
CA VAL A 91 11.05 -10.37 -13.79
C VAL A 91 10.96 -11.64 -12.94
N ASN A 92 11.98 -11.91 -12.12
CA ASN A 92 12.02 -13.05 -11.19
C ASN A 92 12.00 -12.58 -9.72
N PRO A 93 11.48 -13.38 -8.78
CA PRO A 93 11.57 -13.05 -7.36
C PRO A 93 13.01 -12.82 -6.92
N THR A 94 13.26 -11.67 -6.31
CA THR A 94 14.57 -11.30 -5.75
C THR A 94 14.75 -11.76 -4.32
N LYS A 95 13.64 -11.92 -3.59
CA LYS A 95 13.64 -12.40 -2.21
C LYS A 95 12.35 -13.15 -1.92
N ILE A 96 12.48 -14.24 -1.16
CA ILE A 96 11.36 -14.97 -0.60
C ILE A 96 11.58 -15.00 0.91
N ILE A 97 10.62 -14.46 1.66
CA ILE A 97 10.63 -14.48 3.12
C ILE A 97 9.64 -15.55 3.57
N SER A 98 10.12 -16.53 4.33
CA SER A 98 9.29 -17.57 4.93
C SER A 98 9.32 -17.46 6.45
N SER A 99 8.23 -17.90 7.07
CA SER A 99 8.10 -18.08 8.51
C SER A 99 7.08 -19.19 8.77
N ASN A 100 6.70 -19.42 10.01
CA ASN A 100 5.60 -20.31 10.37
C ASN A 100 4.23 -19.64 10.22
N PHE A 101 4.06 -18.82 9.18
CA PHE A 101 2.80 -18.14 8.94
C PHE A 101 1.67 -19.13 8.65
N LYS A 102 0.44 -18.69 8.86
CA LYS A 102 -0.75 -19.49 8.55
C LYS A 102 -1.65 -18.76 7.58
N GLN A 103 -1.47 -18.99 6.28
CA GLN A 103 -2.26 -18.38 5.20
C GLN A 103 -2.30 -16.83 5.27
N PRO A 104 -1.15 -16.14 5.14
CA PRO A 104 -1.12 -14.68 5.16
C PRO A 104 -1.96 -14.09 4.01
N LEU A 105 -2.99 -13.32 4.34
CA LEU A 105 -3.94 -12.71 3.42
C LEU A 105 -3.60 -11.27 2.99
N SER A 106 -2.80 -10.54 3.76
CA SER A 106 -2.54 -9.12 3.56
C SER A 106 -1.19 -8.69 4.14
N LEU A 107 -0.56 -7.72 3.48
CA LEU A 107 0.63 -7.07 4.01
C LEU A 107 0.62 -5.57 3.74
N PHE A 108 1.42 -4.85 4.50
CA PHE A 108 1.76 -3.45 4.28
C PHE A 108 3.24 -3.23 4.53
N VAL A 109 3.88 -2.36 3.75
CA VAL A 109 5.31 -2.07 3.86
C VAL A 109 5.53 -0.60 4.20
N THR A 110 6.34 -0.33 5.21
CA THR A 110 6.69 1.03 5.64
C THR A 110 7.79 1.65 4.76
N SER A 111 8.00 2.96 4.87
CA SER A 111 9.08 3.68 4.17
C SER A 111 10.49 3.16 4.51
N ASN A 112 10.66 2.54 5.69
CA ASN A 112 11.93 1.97 6.13
C ASN A 112 12.09 0.48 5.72
N GLY A 113 11.12 -0.07 4.98
CA GLY A 113 11.15 -1.44 4.48
C GLY A 113 10.61 -2.50 5.43
N ASP A 114 10.23 -2.14 6.67
CA ASP A 114 9.56 -3.09 7.58
C ASP A 114 8.24 -3.54 6.98
N ILE A 115 7.96 -4.85 7.08
CA ILE A 115 6.75 -5.48 6.52
C ILE A 115 5.85 -5.89 7.67
N TYR A 116 4.62 -5.37 7.68
CA TYR A 116 3.56 -5.80 8.57
C TYR A 116 2.68 -6.78 7.80
N ILE A 117 2.48 -7.96 8.36
CA ILE A 117 1.78 -9.07 7.70
C ILE A 117 0.79 -9.69 8.67
N ASP A 118 -0.40 -10.02 8.16
CA ASP A 118 -1.31 -10.85 8.92
C ASP A 118 -0.73 -12.27 9.03
N ASP A 119 -0.77 -12.83 10.24
CA ASP A 119 -0.34 -14.20 10.48
C ASP A 119 -1.54 -15.17 10.43
N GLY A 120 -2.57 -14.79 9.66
CA GLY A 120 -3.84 -15.47 9.47
C GLY A 120 -4.62 -15.88 10.72
N HIS A 121 -5.75 -16.55 10.47
CA HIS A 121 -6.76 -16.83 11.47
C HIS A 121 -6.27 -17.81 12.56
N GLU A 122 -5.48 -18.82 12.18
CA GLU A 122 -4.99 -19.83 13.13
C GLU A 122 -4.03 -19.24 14.18
N ASN A 123 -3.12 -18.36 13.78
CA ASN A 123 -2.21 -17.72 14.74
C ASN A 123 -2.83 -16.45 15.37
N GLY A 124 -3.88 -15.88 14.77
CA GLY A 124 -4.65 -14.77 15.33
C GLY A 124 -3.78 -13.58 15.72
N ARG A 125 -2.85 -13.15 14.84
CA ARG A 125 -1.90 -12.09 15.16
C ARG A 125 -1.40 -11.35 13.92
N VAL A 126 -0.77 -10.20 14.14
CA VAL A 126 -0.01 -9.46 13.13
C VAL A 126 1.46 -9.53 13.50
N GLN A 127 2.29 -9.88 12.53
CA GLN A 127 3.74 -9.88 12.68
C GLN A 127 4.36 -8.73 11.91
N ARG A 128 5.47 -8.21 12.44
CA ARG A 128 6.35 -7.29 11.74
C ARG A 128 7.66 -7.99 11.42
N TRP A 129 7.99 -8.08 10.14
CA TRP A 129 9.34 -8.37 9.68
C TRP A 129 10.16 -7.08 9.73
N ASN A 130 11.23 -7.05 10.53
CA ASN A 130 12.13 -5.92 10.57
C ASN A 130 13.17 -6.03 9.46
N ALA A 131 13.26 -4.99 8.62
CA ALA A 131 14.15 -5.01 7.46
C ALA A 131 15.63 -4.93 7.83
N ALA A 132 15.97 -4.22 8.90
CA ALA A 132 17.36 -4.03 9.34
C ALA A 132 17.94 -5.30 9.96
N THR A 133 17.14 -6.04 10.74
CA THR A 133 17.60 -7.25 11.44
C THR A 133 17.19 -8.54 10.76
N SER A 134 16.28 -8.49 9.79
CA SER A 134 15.65 -9.66 9.15
C SER A 134 14.95 -10.61 10.13
N THR A 135 14.40 -10.08 11.23
CA THR A 135 13.71 -10.86 12.26
C THR A 135 12.23 -10.53 12.35
N PHE A 136 11.43 -11.48 12.83
CA PHE A 136 10.01 -11.29 13.11
C PHE A 136 9.76 -10.92 14.57
N VAL A 137 8.77 -10.05 14.77
CA VAL A 137 8.22 -9.72 16.09
C VAL A 137 6.69 -9.66 15.98
N THR A 138 5.98 -10.28 16.91
CA THR A 138 4.54 -10.11 17.06
C THR A 138 4.24 -8.69 17.54
N VAL A 139 3.45 -7.94 16.78
CA VAL A 139 3.10 -6.55 17.11
C VAL A 139 1.66 -6.38 17.57
N MET A 140 0.80 -7.36 17.30
CA MET A 140 -0.60 -7.36 17.74
C MET A 140 -1.13 -8.79 17.81
N ASN A 141 -1.93 -9.11 18.82
CA ASN A 141 -2.75 -10.32 18.86
C ASN A 141 -4.21 -9.94 18.61
N VAL A 142 -4.92 -10.78 17.87
CA VAL A 142 -6.32 -10.62 17.46
C VAL A 142 -7.09 -11.83 17.99
N ASN A 143 -7.85 -11.62 19.06
CA ASN A 143 -8.52 -12.72 19.78
C ASN A 143 -9.81 -13.19 19.10
N SER A 144 -10.38 -12.40 18.19
CA SER A 144 -11.64 -12.71 17.48
C SER A 144 -11.77 -11.88 16.21
N SER A 145 -12.49 -12.41 15.21
CA SER A 145 -12.96 -11.62 14.06
C SER A 145 -14.10 -10.70 14.47
N CYS A 146 -14.32 -9.62 13.71
CA CYS A 146 -15.57 -8.87 13.81
C CYS A 146 -16.76 -9.78 13.43
N ALA A 147 -17.89 -9.57 14.10
CA ALA A 147 -19.16 -10.23 13.79
C ALA A 147 -19.93 -9.44 12.72
#